data_AF-A0A3M2DNR9-F1
#
_entry.id   AF-A0A3M2DNR9-F1
#
_cell.length_a   1.000
_cell.length_b   1.000
_cell.length_c   1.000
_cell.angle_alpha   90.00
_cell.angle_beta   90.00
_cell.angle_gamma   90.00
#
_symmetry.space_group_name_H-M   'P 1'
#
loop_
_entity.id
_entity.type
_entity.pdbx_description
1 polymer ?
#
loop_
_entity_poly.entity_id
_entity_poly.type
_entity_poly.pdbx_seq_one_letter_code
_entity_poly.pdbx_strand_id
1 'polypeptide(L)'
;MDRVSRRARLGGARGRARARRSAVMSTGALCPLWVRWIAAGAVALAACAVEDGELPVADQPLPIIGGVEDTGHPAVVMLQTQTGLCSGTLIADRVVLTAAHCVDTATGGTVLFGNGSGDPDAETVSIAQIMYHRYYDPSTIAIGLPYDIALVRLRDPAPAGIEPMPINLEPLDQSLVGSTLLAVGFGANDGENQTGFGTKRRVFLPINEILPRLIGMGDDQVNTCQGDSGGPGFYDIDGVETVIGITSTGPQGCVGNSHQTRVDVYRDDFILPILNAWTGPCQFDGVCVTEGCAAPDPDCDPCQPDAFCARGCPQLDLDCPVAGFAGDPCNDNDDCESRFCVAALDDPRIKYCSSRCDPDEPIAEQCDPPLGRCVAADGGEPACHYTGITPGAQGADCTDGSECRSGACDPDHGICVEQCGDGLPECPEGYSCESFGGGVKACTIPPDGCGCAAGARGRAANPWGLVGLALLGFFALRRRPRARHS
;
A
#
# COMPACT_ATOMS: atom_id res chain seq x y z
N MET A 1 -58.91 -7.73 19.99
CA MET A 1 -59.68 -8.63 20.87
C MET A 1 -58.71 -9.68 21.40
N ASP A 2 -58.86 -10.04 22.69
CA ASP A 2 -58.09 -11.00 23.52
C ASP A 2 -56.66 -10.57 23.94
N ARG A 3 -56.31 -10.19 25.20
CA ARG A 3 -56.45 -10.78 26.56
C ARG A 3 -55.98 -12.24 26.61
N VAL A 4 -54.93 -12.64 27.35
CA VAL A 4 -54.88 -12.98 28.81
C VAL A 4 -53.43 -13.49 29.07
N SER A 5 -52.57 -12.88 29.90
CA SER A 5 -52.31 -13.06 31.36
C SER A 5 -51.94 -14.47 31.91
N ARG A 6 -50.90 -14.49 32.77
CA ARG A 6 -50.48 -15.46 33.83
C ARG A 6 -49.35 -16.44 33.44
N ARG A 7 -48.13 -16.27 33.96
CA ARG A 7 -47.56 -16.60 35.31
C ARG A 7 -47.45 -18.11 35.61
N ALA A 8 -46.22 -18.61 35.73
CA ALA A 8 -45.81 -19.57 36.77
C ALA A 8 -44.33 -19.37 37.15
N ARG A 9 -44.10 -19.31 38.47
CA ARG A 9 -42.81 -19.23 39.18
C ARG A 9 -42.30 -20.63 39.49
N LEU A 10 -40.99 -20.77 39.75
CA LEU A 10 -40.30 -21.61 40.75
C LEU A 10 -38.80 -21.28 40.62
N GLY A 11 -37.95 -21.02 41.61
CA GLY A 11 -38.06 -20.90 43.06
C GLY A 11 -36.64 -20.82 43.66
N GLY A 12 -36.47 -19.96 44.68
CA GLY A 12 -35.48 -20.06 45.77
C GLY A 12 -33.97 -19.87 45.46
N ALA A 13 -33.13 -19.37 46.36
CA ALA A 13 -33.33 -18.86 47.71
C ALA A 13 -32.03 -18.18 48.24
N ARG A 14 -32.22 -17.11 49.02
CA ARG A 14 -31.52 -16.70 50.27
C ARG A 14 -29.99 -16.40 50.23
N GLY A 15 -29.48 -15.33 50.84
CA GLY A 15 -30.12 -14.33 51.70
C GLY A 15 -29.17 -13.35 52.41
N ARG A 16 -29.81 -12.55 53.31
CA ARG A 16 -29.30 -11.67 54.40
C ARG A 16 -28.62 -10.34 53.96
N ALA A 17 -29.28 -9.17 53.99
CA ALA A 17 -30.00 -8.40 55.04
C ALA A 17 -29.07 -7.64 56.01
N ARG A 18 -29.00 -6.30 55.84
CA ARG A 18 -29.54 -5.20 56.70
C ARG A 18 -28.60 -4.78 57.84
N ALA A 19 -28.05 -3.56 57.91
CA ALA A 19 -28.62 -2.21 57.93
C ALA A 19 -29.01 -1.69 59.33
N ARG A 20 -28.44 -0.50 59.63
CA ARG A 20 -28.99 0.69 60.30
C ARG A 20 -28.84 0.90 61.83
N ARG A 21 -28.27 2.10 62.09
CA ARG A 21 -28.71 3.20 62.98
C ARG A 21 -28.53 3.03 64.49
N SER A 22 -27.91 4.04 65.10
CA SER A 22 -28.58 4.95 66.03
C SER A 22 -27.77 6.23 66.25
N ALA A 23 -28.49 7.35 66.33
CA ALA A 23 -28.00 8.66 66.75
C ALA A 23 -28.51 8.92 68.18
N VAL A 24 -27.73 9.63 68.99
CA VAL A 24 -28.16 10.20 70.28
C VAL A 24 -27.68 11.65 70.36
N MET A 25 -28.57 12.51 70.83
CA MET A 25 -28.45 13.97 70.96
C MET A 25 -27.65 14.43 72.19
N SER A 26 -27.22 15.70 72.12
CA SER A 26 -27.37 16.73 73.17
C SER A 26 -26.12 17.13 73.94
N THR A 27 -25.64 18.36 73.71
CA THR A 27 -25.69 19.54 74.63
C THR A 27 -24.53 20.51 74.37
N GLY A 28 -24.76 21.79 74.62
CA GLY A 28 -23.68 22.71 75.04
C GLY A 28 -23.43 23.89 74.10
N ALA A 29 -23.93 25.06 74.50
CA ALA A 29 -23.81 26.33 73.82
C ALA A 29 -22.55 27.13 74.23
N LEU A 30 -22.37 28.27 73.55
CA LEU A 30 -21.68 29.51 73.94
C LEU A 30 -20.23 29.73 73.42
N CYS A 31 -20.16 30.61 72.43
CA CYS A 31 -19.15 31.66 72.19
C CYS A 31 -18.83 32.41 73.52
N PRO A 32 -17.74 33.22 73.73
CA PRO A 32 -17.10 34.01 72.67
C PRO A 32 -15.61 34.46 72.92
N LEU A 33 -15.02 35.14 71.92
CA LEU A 33 -14.10 36.30 72.01
C LEU A 33 -12.64 36.21 72.57
N TRP A 34 -11.70 36.62 71.68
CA TRP A 34 -10.67 37.69 71.84
C TRP A 34 -9.19 37.33 72.11
N VAL A 35 -8.35 37.89 71.22
CA VAL A 35 -7.02 38.51 71.46
C VAL A 35 -5.83 37.53 71.67
N ARG A 36 -4.59 37.75 71.23
CA ARG A 36 -3.89 38.53 70.19
C ARG A 36 -2.39 38.24 70.47
N TRP A 37 -1.57 38.09 69.43
CA TRP A 37 -0.08 38.08 69.42
C TRP A 37 0.68 36.95 70.13
N ILE A 38 1.60 36.30 69.40
CA ILE A 38 3.05 36.37 69.61
C ILE A 38 3.73 35.95 68.30
N ALA A 39 4.69 36.76 67.86
CA ALA A 39 5.63 36.45 66.79
C ALA A 39 6.90 35.84 67.40
N ALA A 40 7.36 34.72 66.86
CA ALA A 40 8.72 34.19 66.85
C ALA A 40 8.67 32.98 65.89
N GLY A 41 9.42 32.86 64.81
CA GLY A 41 10.79 33.28 64.56
C GLY A 41 11.61 32.01 64.31
N ALA A 42 11.85 31.69 63.02
CA ALA A 42 12.75 30.65 62.47
C ALA A 42 12.39 29.19 62.82
N VAL A 43 12.45 28.20 61.93
CA VAL A 43 13.51 27.85 60.98
C VAL A 43 12.86 27.11 59.80
N ALA A 44 13.27 27.47 58.59
CA ALA A 44 12.94 26.76 57.37
C ALA A 44 13.64 25.40 57.34
N LEU A 45 12.84 24.33 57.35
CA LEU A 45 13.20 23.05 56.76
C LEU A 45 12.19 22.83 55.63
N ALA A 46 12.64 23.16 54.41
CA ALA A 46 11.94 22.78 53.19
C ALA A 46 12.03 21.26 53.03
N ALA A 47 11.07 20.55 53.63
CA ALA A 47 10.67 19.25 53.13
C ALA A 47 9.57 19.54 52.11
N CYS A 48 9.87 19.39 50.82
CA CYS A 48 8.85 19.37 49.79
C CYS A 48 7.90 18.21 50.10
N ALA A 49 6.69 18.54 50.51
CA ALA A 49 5.57 17.63 50.44
C ALA A 49 5.37 17.29 48.97
N VAL A 50 5.40 16.00 48.64
CA VAL A 50 4.87 15.50 47.39
C VAL A 50 3.36 15.67 47.52
N GLU A 51 2.83 16.77 46.96
CA GLU A 51 1.42 16.83 46.65
C GLU A 51 1.23 15.93 45.43
N ASP A 52 0.49 14.83 45.63
CA ASP A 52 -0.08 14.02 44.55
C ASP A 52 -1.02 14.94 43.75
N GLY A 53 -0.43 15.66 42.80
CA GLY A 53 -1.15 16.37 41.77
C GLY A 53 -1.63 15.36 40.76
N GLU A 54 -2.84 14.83 40.97
CA GLU A 54 -3.61 14.22 39.89
C GLU A 54 -3.76 15.30 38.80
N LEU A 55 -2.99 15.15 37.72
CA LEU A 55 -3.20 15.94 36.51
C LEU A 55 -4.64 15.66 36.07
N PRO A 56 -5.44 16.70 35.74
CA PRO A 56 -6.73 16.45 35.13
C PRO A 56 -6.45 15.78 33.78
N VAL A 57 -6.69 14.47 33.72
CA VAL A 57 -6.87 13.76 32.45
C VAL A 57 -8.07 14.43 31.82
N ALA A 58 -7.79 15.33 30.88
CA ALA A 58 -8.79 15.91 30.00
C ALA A 58 -9.28 14.77 29.11
N ASP A 59 -10.24 14.03 29.63
CA ASP A 59 -11.02 13.04 28.91
C ASP A 59 -11.96 13.83 28.00
N GLN A 60 -11.45 14.22 26.84
CA GLN A 60 -12.25 14.75 25.74
C GLN A 60 -12.00 13.82 24.56
N PRO A 61 -13.03 13.08 24.08
CA PRO A 61 -12.88 12.32 22.86
C PRO A 61 -12.51 13.27 21.72
N LEU A 62 -11.34 12.99 21.17
CA LEU A 62 -10.62 13.74 20.16
C LEU A 62 -11.07 13.24 18.77
N PRO A 63 -11.60 14.09 17.86
CA PRO A 63 -12.20 13.64 16.60
C PRO A 63 -11.32 13.69 15.32
N ILE A 64 -11.60 12.83 14.31
CA ILE A 64 -10.63 11.84 13.72
C ILE A 64 -10.18 10.91 14.85
N ILE A 65 -9.93 9.62 14.68
CA ILE A 65 -9.67 8.76 15.85
C ILE A 65 -8.46 9.34 16.62
N GLY A 66 -8.72 9.91 17.80
CA GLY A 66 -7.74 10.64 18.61
C GLY A 66 -7.30 12.04 18.11
N GLY A 67 -8.01 12.69 17.18
CA GLY A 67 -7.65 14.00 16.60
C GLY A 67 -8.29 15.27 17.23
N VAL A 68 -7.98 16.46 16.73
CA VAL A 68 -8.59 17.73 17.21
C VAL A 68 -9.20 18.50 16.04
N GLU A 69 -10.20 19.35 16.31
CA GLU A 69 -10.69 20.29 15.29
C GLU A 69 -9.55 21.11 14.70
N ASP A 70 -9.57 21.24 13.37
CA ASP A 70 -8.56 21.98 12.62
C ASP A 70 -9.14 23.24 12.01
N THR A 71 -8.39 24.33 12.16
CA THR A 71 -8.63 25.61 11.50
C THR A 71 -7.38 26.13 10.78
N GLY A 72 -6.29 25.35 10.80
CA GLY A 72 -4.98 25.74 10.28
C GLY A 72 -4.78 25.44 8.80
N HIS A 73 -5.58 24.54 8.21
CA HIS A 73 -5.36 24.07 6.83
C HIS A 73 -6.57 24.41 5.94
N PRO A 74 -6.73 25.67 5.51
CA PRO A 74 -7.85 26.10 4.67
C PRO A 74 -7.85 25.42 3.29
N ALA A 75 -6.69 24.97 2.81
CA ALA A 75 -6.50 24.22 1.57
C ALA A 75 -7.00 22.76 1.66
N VAL A 76 -7.25 22.24 2.87
CA VAL A 76 -7.88 20.93 3.05
C VAL A 76 -9.39 21.09 2.93
N VAL A 77 -9.97 20.38 1.97
CA VAL A 77 -11.34 20.58 1.52
C VAL A 77 -12.20 19.34 1.73
N MET A 78 -13.49 19.56 1.89
CA MET A 78 -14.46 18.47 1.91
C MET A 78 -14.98 18.24 0.49
N LEU A 79 -14.75 17.06 -0.04
CA LEU A 79 -15.20 16.63 -1.36
C LEU A 79 -16.52 15.88 -1.22
N GLN A 80 -17.54 16.29 -1.97
CA GLN A 80 -18.85 15.64 -1.98
C GLN A 80 -19.23 15.25 -3.40
N THR A 81 -19.33 13.95 -3.64
CA THR A 81 -19.72 13.37 -4.93
C THR A 81 -20.84 12.34 -4.74
N GLN A 82 -21.17 11.60 -5.79
CA GLN A 82 -22.10 10.47 -5.70
C GLN A 82 -21.52 9.28 -4.91
N THR A 83 -20.20 9.19 -4.72
CA THR A 83 -19.55 8.12 -3.95
C THR A 83 -19.68 8.36 -2.44
N GLY A 84 -19.82 9.62 -2.03
CA GLY A 84 -20.01 10.01 -0.64
C GLY A 84 -19.26 11.29 -0.28
N LEU A 85 -19.02 11.43 1.02
CA LEU A 85 -18.14 12.46 1.58
C LEU A 85 -16.72 11.92 1.63
N CYS A 86 -15.80 12.69 1.07
CA CYS A 86 -14.36 12.50 1.14
C CYS A 86 -13.69 13.81 1.54
N SER A 87 -12.37 13.76 1.67
CA SER A 87 -11.49 14.91 1.84
C SER A 87 -10.62 15.10 0.60
N GLY A 88 -9.93 16.24 0.52
CA GLY A 88 -9.00 16.56 -0.56
C GLY A 88 -8.08 17.70 -0.17
N THR A 89 -7.10 18.00 -1.02
CA THR A 89 -6.15 19.09 -0.80
C THR A 89 -6.02 19.95 -2.04
N LEU A 90 -6.19 21.27 -1.90
CA LEU A 90 -5.89 22.22 -2.97
C LEU A 90 -4.37 22.24 -3.23
N ILE A 91 -3.95 21.92 -4.45
CA ILE A 91 -2.53 21.88 -4.87
C ILE A 91 -2.20 22.84 -6.02
N ALA A 92 -3.24 23.45 -6.62
CA ALA A 92 -3.15 24.65 -7.46
C ALA A 92 -4.49 25.40 -7.38
N ASP A 93 -4.57 26.66 -7.85
CA ASP A 93 -5.74 27.54 -7.75
C ASP A 93 -7.10 26.90 -8.09
N ARG A 94 -7.09 25.88 -8.96
CA ARG A 94 -8.29 25.15 -9.41
C ARG A 94 -8.14 23.64 -9.31
N VAL A 95 -7.10 23.11 -8.67
CA VAL A 95 -6.81 21.68 -8.69
C VAL A 95 -6.75 21.12 -7.27
N VAL A 96 -7.61 20.14 -7.01
CA VAL A 96 -7.67 19.41 -5.75
C VAL A 96 -7.16 17.99 -5.96
N LEU A 97 -6.19 17.59 -5.14
CA LEU A 97 -5.70 16.22 -5.00
C LEU A 97 -6.62 15.44 -4.06
N THR A 98 -6.98 14.21 -4.44
CA THR A 98 -7.84 13.32 -3.66
C THR A 98 -7.58 11.84 -4.05
N ALA A 99 -8.34 10.91 -3.49
CA ALA A 99 -8.26 9.49 -3.80
C ALA A 99 -9.13 9.14 -5.01
N ALA A 100 -8.74 8.14 -5.81
CA ALA A 100 -9.50 7.69 -6.97
C ALA A 100 -10.87 7.13 -6.58
N HIS A 101 -10.95 6.36 -5.49
CA HIS A 101 -12.22 5.80 -5.01
C HIS A 101 -13.25 6.86 -4.58
N CYS A 102 -12.81 8.10 -4.35
CA CYS A 102 -13.71 9.22 -4.06
C CYS A 102 -14.41 9.74 -5.33
N VAL A 103 -13.92 9.39 -6.53
CA VAL A 103 -14.37 9.98 -7.80
C VAL A 103 -14.53 9.00 -8.96
N ASP A 104 -14.17 7.73 -8.81
CA ASP A 104 -14.15 6.70 -9.87
C ASP A 104 -15.47 6.52 -10.63
N THR A 105 -16.59 6.69 -9.94
CA THR A 105 -17.96 6.59 -10.46
C THR A 105 -18.67 7.94 -10.42
N ALA A 106 -17.96 9.01 -10.04
CA ALA A 106 -18.49 10.35 -9.98
C ALA A 106 -18.55 10.97 -11.38
N THR A 107 -19.66 11.66 -11.65
CA THR A 107 -19.83 12.46 -12.90
C THR A 107 -19.76 13.96 -12.63
N GLY A 108 -19.47 14.33 -11.39
CA GLY A 108 -19.40 15.70 -10.88
C GLY A 108 -19.50 15.71 -9.36
N GLY A 109 -19.65 16.89 -8.77
CA GLY A 109 -19.73 17.05 -7.33
C GLY A 109 -19.40 18.47 -6.91
N THR A 110 -19.18 18.64 -5.62
CA THR A 110 -18.83 19.91 -5.01
C THR A 110 -17.65 19.77 -4.07
N VAL A 111 -16.84 20.82 -4.02
CA VAL A 111 -15.73 20.97 -3.09
C VAL A 111 -16.06 22.11 -2.15
N LEU A 112 -16.10 21.82 -0.84
CA LEU A 112 -16.33 22.81 0.20
C LEU A 112 -15.00 23.23 0.84
N PHE A 113 -14.76 24.53 0.84
CA PHE A 113 -13.69 25.21 1.57
C PHE A 113 -14.28 25.76 2.88
N GLY A 114 -13.66 25.43 4.01
CA GLY A 114 -14.15 25.77 5.35
C GLY A 114 -13.89 24.64 6.35
N ASN A 115 -14.42 24.76 7.57
CA ASN A 115 -14.23 23.79 8.64
C ASN A 115 -15.36 22.76 8.76
N GLY A 116 -16.36 22.83 7.86
CA GLY A 116 -17.43 21.85 7.75
C GLY A 116 -18.73 22.44 7.21
N SER A 117 -19.75 21.60 7.01
CA SER A 117 -21.06 22.02 6.47
C SER A 117 -21.82 23.03 7.34
N GLY A 118 -21.46 23.15 8.63
CA GLY A 118 -22.06 24.10 9.57
C GLY A 118 -21.27 25.40 9.72
N ASP A 119 -20.15 25.54 9.01
CA ASP A 119 -19.33 26.75 9.02
C ASP A 119 -20.04 27.86 8.22
N PRO A 120 -20.37 29.00 8.84
CA PRO A 120 -21.06 30.11 8.15
C PRO A 120 -20.20 30.76 7.07
N ASP A 121 -18.88 30.60 7.15
CA ASP A 121 -17.92 31.16 6.21
C ASP A 121 -17.50 30.11 5.14
N ALA A 122 -18.13 28.93 5.13
CA ALA A 122 -17.82 27.92 4.13
C ALA A 122 -18.27 28.35 2.73
N GLU A 123 -17.38 28.14 1.76
CA GLU A 123 -17.63 28.38 0.35
C GLU A 123 -17.58 27.07 -0.43
N THR A 124 -18.50 26.91 -1.38
CA THR A 124 -18.62 25.68 -2.18
C THR A 124 -18.39 25.97 -3.65
N VAL A 125 -17.49 25.19 -4.26
CA VAL A 125 -17.15 25.29 -5.68
C VAL A 125 -17.54 23.98 -6.39
N SER A 126 -18.14 24.09 -7.58
CA SER A 126 -18.50 22.90 -8.38
C SER A 126 -17.28 22.30 -9.07
N ILE A 127 -17.29 20.98 -9.23
CA ILE A 127 -16.30 20.25 -10.03
C ILE A 127 -16.58 20.46 -11.52
N ALA A 128 -15.55 20.78 -12.28
CA ALA A 128 -15.59 20.89 -13.75
C ALA A 128 -15.08 19.63 -14.46
N GLN A 129 -14.02 19.03 -13.93
CA GLN A 129 -13.37 17.86 -14.53
C GLN A 129 -12.77 16.97 -13.45
N ILE A 130 -12.70 15.67 -13.74
CA ILE A 130 -12.15 14.64 -12.86
C ILE A 130 -11.17 13.83 -13.70
N MET A 131 -9.99 13.55 -13.15
CA MET A 131 -9.05 12.56 -13.66
C MET A 131 -8.58 11.72 -12.48
N TYR A 132 -8.61 10.40 -12.62
CA TYR A 132 -8.07 9.47 -11.63
C TYR A 132 -7.13 8.50 -12.33
N HIS A 133 -6.23 7.88 -11.57
CA HIS A 133 -5.20 7.03 -12.15
C HIS A 133 -5.81 5.87 -12.93
N ARG A 134 -5.35 5.62 -14.16
CA ARG A 134 -5.93 4.60 -15.05
C ARG A 134 -5.82 3.17 -14.53
N TYR A 135 -4.86 2.92 -13.63
CA TYR A 135 -4.63 1.63 -12.96
C TYR A 135 -5.31 1.50 -11.60
N TYR A 136 -6.08 2.49 -11.20
CA TYR A 136 -6.95 2.33 -10.06
C TYR A 136 -7.94 1.19 -10.34
N ASP A 137 -7.89 0.15 -9.52
CA ASP A 137 -8.82 -0.97 -9.53
C ASP A 137 -9.42 -1.15 -8.12
N PRO A 138 -10.72 -0.88 -7.92
CA PRO A 138 -11.37 -1.04 -6.62
C PRO A 138 -11.34 -2.48 -6.10
N SER A 139 -11.08 -3.48 -6.97
CA SER A 139 -10.96 -4.89 -6.58
C SER A 139 -9.69 -5.21 -5.79
N THR A 140 -8.69 -4.31 -5.81
CA THR A 140 -7.36 -4.50 -5.19
C THR A 140 -7.29 -4.06 -3.72
N ILE A 141 -8.43 -3.87 -3.05
CA ILE A 141 -8.47 -3.40 -1.66
C ILE A 141 -7.68 -4.27 -0.67
N ALA A 142 -7.58 -5.58 -0.94
CA ALA A 142 -6.82 -6.52 -0.12
C ALA A 142 -5.31 -6.23 -0.07
N ILE A 143 -4.78 -5.51 -1.07
CA ILE A 143 -3.38 -5.06 -1.14
C ILE A 143 -3.25 -3.54 -0.96
N GLY A 144 -4.27 -2.89 -0.39
CA GLY A 144 -4.23 -1.48 0.00
C GLY A 144 -4.69 -0.47 -1.05
N LEU A 145 -5.29 -0.91 -2.18
CA LEU A 145 -5.66 -0.06 -3.32
C LEU A 145 -4.47 0.73 -3.90
N PRO A 146 -3.47 0.07 -4.50
CA PRO A 146 -2.46 0.79 -5.30
C PRO A 146 -3.15 1.66 -6.36
N TYR A 147 -2.51 2.76 -6.75
CA TYR A 147 -3.04 3.74 -7.71
C TYR A 147 -4.30 4.50 -7.26
N ASP A 148 -4.64 4.49 -5.98
CA ASP A 148 -5.78 5.25 -5.44
C ASP A 148 -5.47 6.76 -5.32
N ILE A 149 -5.39 7.43 -6.46
CA ILE A 149 -5.07 8.85 -6.61
C ILE A 149 -5.91 9.50 -7.73
N ALA A 150 -6.36 10.72 -7.48
CA ALA A 150 -7.11 11.52 -8.43
C ALA A 150 -6.85 13.03 -8.30
N LEU A 151 -7.07 13.73 -9.40
CA LEU A 151 -7.10 15.17 -9.50
C LEU A 151 -8.50 15.64 -9.93
N VAL A 152 -8.99 16.66 -9.24
CA VAL A 152 -10.28 17.30 -9.48
C VAL A 152 -10.04 18.74 -9.89
N ARG A 153 -10.52 19.13 -11.08
CA ARG A 153 -10.50 20.51 -11.54
C ARG A 153 -11.78 21.24 -11.13
N LEU A 154 -11.62 22.36 -10.43
CA LEU A 154 -12.70 23.25 -10.03
C LEU A 154 -13.19 24.11 -11.20
N ARG A 155 -14.50 24.38 -11.25
CA ARG A 155 -15.09 25.27 -12.28
C ARG A 155 -14.65 26.72 -12.10
N ASP A 156 -14.54 27.15 -10.86
CA ASP A 156 -14.09 28.48 -10.46
C ASP A 156 -12.81 28.34 -9.60
N PRO A 157 -11.94 29.35 -9.50
CA PRO A 157 -10.79 29.31 -8.60
C PRO A 157 -11.22 29.09 -7.14
N ALA A 158 -10.30 28.59 -6.33
CA ALA A 158 -10.47 28.53 -4.89
C ALA A 158 -10.81 29.93 -4.31
N PRO A 159 -11.55 29.99 -3.19
CA PRO A 159 -11.85 31.24 -2.50
C PRO A 159 -10.59 32.06 -2.19
N ALA A 160 -10.75 33.39 -2.21
CA ALA A 160 -9.63 34.30 -2.02
C ALA A 160 -8.93 34.09 -0.66
N GLY A 161 -7.60 34.05 -0.68
CA GLY A 161 -6.78 33.87 0.53
C GLY A 161 -6.53 32.41 0.93
N ILE A 162 -7.03 31.44 0.16
CA ILE A 162 -6.67 30.03 0.31
C ILE A 162 -5.56 29.72 -0.68
N GLU A 163 -4.35 29.54 -0.15
CA GLU A 163 -3.18 29.20 -0.96
C GLU A 163 -3.07 27.68 -1.13
N PRO A 164 -2.64 27.20 -2.32
CA PRO A 164 -2.39 25.78 -2.53
C PRO A 164 -1.25 25.22 -1.67
N MET A 165 -1.36 23.96 -1.27
CA MET A 165 -0.30 23.24 -0.54
C MET A 165 0.77 22.71 -1.49
N PRO A 166 2.05 22.75 -1.10
CA PRO A 166 3.09 22.06 -1.84
C PRO A 166 2.92 20.54 -1.72
N ILE A 167 3.31 19.85 -2.78
CA ILE A 167 3.33 18.39 -2.87
C ILE A 167 4.77 17.91 -2.91
N ASN A 168 5.06 16.82 -2.21
CA ASN A 168 6.39 16.23 -2.25
C ASN A 168 6.54 15.45 -3.55
N LEU A 169 7.52 15.84 -4.34
CA LEU A 169 7.83 15.20 -5.62
C LEU A 169 9.15 14.43 -5.58
N GLU A 170 9.82 14.42 -4.43
CA GLU A 170 11.07 13.70 -4.24
C GLU A 170 10.81 12.32 -3.62
N PRO A 171 11.60 11.28 -3.98
CA PRO A 171 11.39 9.94 -3.46
C PRO A 171 11.38 9.86 -1.93
N LEU A 172 10.32 9.29 -1.36
CA LEU A 172 10.29 8.90 0.05
C LEU A 172 11.08 7.60 0.26
N ASP A 173 11.77 7.51 1.39
CA ASP A 173 12.55 6.34 1.79
C ASP A 173 12.23 5.86 3.21
N GLN A 174 12.83 4.72 3.60
CA GLN A 174 12.59 4.08 4.90
C GLN A 174 13.01 4.92 6.12
N SER A 175 13.74 6.03 5.95
CA SER A 175 14.15 6.91 7.06
C SER A 175 12.98 7.61 7.75
N LEU A 176 11.82 7.72 7.08
CA LEU A 176 10.61 8.27 7.66
C LEU A 176 9.92 7.33 8.66
N VAL A 177 10.23 6.04 8.64
CA VAL A 177 9.61 5.05 9.54
C VAL A 177 9.92 5.38 11.00
N GLY A 178 8.88 5.40 11.84
CA GLY A 178 8.94 5.78 13.25
C GLY A 178 8.82 7.28 13.51
N SER A 179 8.81 8.12 12.45
CA SER A 179 8.39 9.52 12.56
C SER A 179 6.86 9.64 12.50
N THR A 180 6.34 10.86 12.55
CA THR A 180 4.90 11.12 12.49
C THR A 180 4.54 12.02 11.31
N LEU A 181 3.46 11.70 10.60
CA LEU A 181 2.82 12.60 9.66
C LEU A 181 1.58 13.24 10.30
N LEU A 182 1.12 14.37 9.76
CA LEU A 182 -0.11 15.03 10.15
C LEU A 182 -1.22 14.70 9.14
N ALA A 183 -2.22 13.94 9.55
CA ALA A 183 -3.41 13.69 8.74
C ALA A 183 -4.46 14.78 9.02
N VAL A 184 -5.11 15.29 7.98
CA VAL A 184 -6.20 16.27 8.09
C VAL A 184 -7.38 15.84 7.22
N GLY A 185 -8.61 15.92 7.75
CA GLY A 185 -9.78 15.42 7.04
C GLY A 185 -11.12 15.73 7.70
N PHE A 186 -12.20 15.31 7.06
CA PHE A 186 -13.59 15.54 7.45
C PHE A 186 -14.32 14.24 7.84
N GLY A 187 -13.59 13.17 8.07
CA GLY A 187 -14.12 11.84 8.32
C GLY A 187 -14.78 11.67 9.69
N ALA A 188 -15.22 10.43 9.92
CA ALA A 188 -15.80 10.00 11.18
C ALA A 188 -14.80 10.13 12.34
N ASN A 189 -15.31 10.48 13.52
CA ASN A 189 -14.54 10.49 14.76
C ASN A 189 -14.83 9.30 15.68
N ASP A 190 -15.78 8.46 15.29
CA ASP A 190 -16.15 7.24 15.97
C ASP A 190 -16.13 6.13 14.93
N GLY A 191 -15.08 5.32 14.96
CA GLY A 191 -14.87 4.25 14.01
C GLY A 191 -15.80 3.05 14.23
N GLU A 192 -16.35 2.87 15.42
CA GLU A 192 -17.31 1.79 15.70
C GLU A 192 -18.70 2.13 15.15
N ASN A 193 -19.20 3.31 15.49
CA ASN A 193 -20.56 3.72 15.11
C ASN A 193 -20.61 4.46 13.77
N GLN A 194 -19.44 4.82 13.21
CA GLN A 194 -19.33 5.60 11.98
C GLN A 194 -20.13 6.90 12.09
N THR A 195 -19.75 7.76 13.04
CA THR A 195 -20.43 9.05 13.27
C THR A 195 -19.46 10.24 13.30
N GLY A 196 -20.01 11.45 13.30
CA GLY A 196 -19.26 12.70 13.46
C GLY A 196 -18.60 13.26 12.21
N PHE A 197 -18.95 12.79 11.01
CA PHE A 197 -18.48 13.32 9.72
C PHE A 197 -18.73 14.82 9.53
N GLY A 198 -17.98 15.42 8.60
CA GLY A 198 -18.24 16.75 8.04
C GLY A 198 -17.72 17.91 8.88
N THR A 199 -16.90 17.65 9.89
CA THR A 199 -16.13 18.67 10.65
C THR A 199 -14.65 18.39 10.42
N LYS A 200 -13.88 19.43 10.05
CA LYS A 200 -12.46 19.29 9.77
C LYS A 200 -11.67 19.05 11.05
N ARG A 201 -10.79 18.05 11.02
CA ARG A 201 -9.87 17.71 12.11
C ARG A 201 -8.49 17.35 11.61
N ARG A 202 -7.57 17.28 12.56
CA ARG A 202 -6.20 16.83 12.36
C ARG A 202 -5.74 15.88 13.46
N VAL A 203 -4.83 14.97 13.11
CA VAL A 203 -4.17 14.06 14.06
C VAL A 203 -2.76 13.74 13.59
N PHE A 204 -1.82 13.57 14.52
CA PHE A 204 -0.49 13.04 14.20
C PHE A 204 -0.53 11.51 14.21
N LEU A 205 -0.09 10.88 13.13
CA LEU A 205 -0.06 9.43 12.97
C LEU A 205 1.38 8.95 12.87
N PRO A 206 1.76 7.88 13.58
CA PRO A 206 3.05 7.25 13.38
C PRO A 206 3.12 6.67 11.95
N ILE A 207 4.27 6.82 11.31
CA ILE A 207 4.60 6.14 10.05
C ILE A 207 5.18 4.78 10.42
N ASN A 208 4.50 3.71 10.02
CA ASN A 208 4.87 2.34 10.37
C ASN A 208 5.73 1.69 9.29
N GLU A 209 5.49 2.05 8.01
CA GLU A 209 6.18 1.47 6.87
C GLU A 209 6.08 2.38 5.64
N ILE A 210 7.11 2.36 4.81
CA ILE A 210 7.09 2.92 3.45
C ILE A 210 7.09 1.74 2.48
N LEU A 211 6.01 1.59 1.72
CA LEU A 211 5.84 0.58 0.69
C LEU A 211 6.06 1.21 -0.70
N PRO A 212 6.21 0.42 -1.78
CA PRO A 212 6.49 0.96 -3.11
C PRO A 212 5.49 2.05 -3.56
N ARG A 213 4.22 1.94 -3.21
CA ARG A 213 3.15 2.89 -3.59
C ARG A 213 2.37 3.47 -2.41
N LEU A 214 2.65 3.03 -1.19
CA LEU A 214 1.85 3.32 -0.01
C LEU A 214 2.71 3.75 1.18
N ILE A 215 2.12 4.51 2.10
CA ILE A 215 2.63 4.80 3.43
C ILE A 215 1.70 4.09 4.42
N GLY A 216 2.21 3.12 5.17
CA GLY A 216 1.47 2.51 6.28
C GLY A 216 1.59 3.38 7.53
N MET A 217 0.47 3.66 8.19
CA MET A 217 0.40 4.63 9.28
C MET A 217 -0.69 4.32 10.30
N GLY A 218 -0.64 5.00 11.44
CA GLY A 218 -1.67 4.94 12.47
C GLY A 218 -1.50 3.76 13.43
N ASP A 219 -2.33 3.72 14.45
CA ASP A 219 -2.36 2.65 15.44
C ASP A 219 -3.78 2.43 15.99
N ASP A 220 -3.89 1.75 17.13
CA ASP A 220 -5.17 1.45 17.76
C ASP A 220 -5.81 2.65 18.47
N GLN A 221 -5.04 3.73 18.70
CA GLN A 221 -5.45 4.93 19.42
C GLN A 221 -5.66 6.13 18.51
N VAL A 222 -4.84 6.27 17.47
CA VAL A 222 -4.91 7.36 16.50
C VAL A 222 -4.95 6.85 15.07
N ASN A 223 -5.94 7.29 14.30
CA ASN A 223 -6.12 6.83 12.93
C ASN A 223 -7.03 7.72 12.09
N THR A 224 -6.87 7.65 10.76
CA THR A 224 -7.87 8.12 9.79
C THR A 224 -9.08 7.18 9.76
N CYS A 225 -10.23 7.70 9.34
CA CYS A 225 -11.46 6.92 9.24
C CYS A 225 -12.26 7.24 7.97
N GLN A 226 -13.44 6.65 7.84
CA GLN A 226 -14.31 6.87 6.69
C GLN A 226 -14.57 8.37 6.50
N GLY A 227 -14.48 8.85 5.26
CA GLY A 227 -14.60 10.27 4.91
C GLY A 227 -13.31 11.10 5.02
N ASP A 228 -12.26 10.58 5.68
CA ASP A 228 -10.91 11.15 5.59
C ASP A 228 -10.23 10.77 4.27
N SER A 229 -10.74 9.75 3.58
CA SER A 229 -10.32 9.34 2.24
C SER A 229 -10.09 10.54 1.31
N GLY A 230 -8.95 10.56 0.63
CA GLY A 230 -8.52 11.66 -0.21
C GLY A 230 -7.85 12.83 0.51
N GLY A 231 -7.93 12.90 1.85
CA GLY A 231 -7.29 13.91 2.67
C GLY A 231 -5.77 13.71 2.76
N PRO A 232 -5.00 14.79 2.99
CA PRO A 232 -3.54 14.72 2.98
C PRO A 232 -2.96 14.07 4.23
N GLY A 233 -1.83 13.39 4.06
CA GLY A 233 -0.80 13.29 5.09
C GLY A 233 0.29 14.32 4.81
N PHE A 234 0.47 15.25 5.74
CA PHE A 234 1.50 16.26 5.69
C PHE A 234 2.76 15.81 6.45
N TYR A 235 3.91 16.26 5.95
CA TYR A 235 5.20 16.12 6.61
C TYR A 235 6.02 17.40 6.44
N ASP A 236 6.87 17.71 7.42
CA ASP A 236 7.77 18.85 7.35
C ASP A 236 9.01 18.48 6.52
N ILE A 237 9.19 19.15 5.38
CA ILE A 237 10.38 19.02 4.53
C ILE A 237 11.04 20.39 4.51
N ASP A 238 12.23 20.50 5.10
CA ASP A 238 13.00 21.75 5.20
C ASP A 238 12.22 22.94 5.80
N GLY A 239 11.36 22.67 6.79
CA GLY A 239 10.52 23.69 7.45
C GLY A 239 9.25 24.07 6.67
N VAL A 240 8.91 23.30 5.63
CA VAL A 240 7.70 23.50 4.82
C VAL A 240 6.80 22.28 4.96
N GLU A 241 5.58 22.52 5.44
CA GLU A 241 4.54 21.50 5.49
C GLU A 241 4.12 21.10 4.07
N THR A 242 4.35 19.83 3.74
CA THR A 242 4.25 19.32 2.37
C THR A 242 3.41 18.05 2.34
N VAL A 243 2.53 17.91 1.34
CA VAL A 243 1.75 16.68 1.16
C VAL A 243 2.68 15.55 0.73
N ILE A 244 2.75 14.47 1.51
CA ILE A 244 3.53 13.26 1.18
C ILE A 244 2.64 12.05 0.87
N GLY A 245 1.36 12.10 1.25
CA GLY A 245 0.43 11.01 1.02
C GLY A 245 -1.03 11.45 0.97
N ILE A 246 -1.88 10.54 0.46
CA ILE A 246 -3.32 10.70 0.32
C ILE A 246 -4.00 9.55 1.05
N THR A 247 -4.84 9.85 2.04
CA THR A 247 -5.61 8.84 2.79
C THR A 247 -6.42 7.94 1.85
N SER A 248 -6.21 6.61 1.92
CA SER A 248 -6.80 5.66 0.98
C SER A 248 -7.60 4.57 1.69
N THR A 249 -6.93 3.60 2.33
CA THR A 249 -7.58 2.44 2.94
C THR A 249 -7.27 2.33 4.42
N GLY A 250 -8.14 1.66 5.17
CA GLY A 250 -7.94 1.40 6.58
C GLY A 250 -8.79 0.22 7.07
N PRO A 251 -8.46 -0.33 8.25
CA PRO A 251 -9.15 -1.47 8.83
C PRO A 251 -10.56 -1.09 9.31
N GLN A 252 -11.43 -2.10 9.45
CA GLN A 252 -12.74 -1.91 10.07
C GLN A 252 -12.58 -1.35 11.48
N GLY A 253 -13.42 -0.38 11.84
CA GLY A 253 -13.33 0.28 13.15
C GLY A 253 -12.28 1.39 13.21
N CYS A 254 -11.46 1.59 12.17
CA CYS A 254 -10.44 2.64 12.11
C CYS A 254 -9.38 2.49 13.22
N VAL A 255 -8.98 1.24 13.49
CA VAL A 255 -8.04 0.83 14.55
C VAL A 255 -6.97 -0.07 13.94
N GLY A 256 -5.69 0.32 14.05
CA GLY A 256 -4.54 -0.42 13.51
C GLY A 256 -3.87 0.27 12.33
N ASN A 257 -3.26 -0.50 11.43
CA ASN A 257 -2.48 0.04 10.30
C ASN A 257 -3.41 0.44 9.13
N SER A 258 -3.42 1.73 8.79
CA SER A 258 -4.07 2.30 7.60
C SER A 258 -3.03 2.65 6.54
N HIS A 259 -3.47 2.89 5.30
CA HIS A 259 -2.58 3.23 4.19
C HIS A 259 -2.94 4.58 3.56
N GLN A 260 -1.90 5.34 3.23
CA GLN A 260 -1.98 6.45 2.29
C GLN A 260 -1.30 6.10 0.97
N THR A 261 -1.85 6.58 -0.13
CA THR A 261 -1.19 6.58 -1.44
C THR A 261 -0.04 7.58 -1.41
N ARG A 262 1.19 7.12 -1.72
CA ARG A 262 2.37 8.00 -1.87
C ARG A 262 2.18 8.95 -3.04
N VAL A 263 2.52 10.23 -2.91
CA VAL A 263 2.39 11.18 -4.03
C VAL A 263 3.61 11.25 -4.94
N ASP A 264 4.81 11.00 -4.39
CA ASP A 264 6.09 11.15 -5.07
C ASP A 264 6.25 10.17 -6.24
N VAL A 265 5.72 8.95 -6.08
CA VAL A 265 5.78 7.90 -7.10
C VAL A 265 4.83 8.13 -8.28
N TYR A 266 3.88 9.06 -8.16
CA TYR A 266 2.93 9.43 -9.23
C TYR A 266 3.23 10.79 -9.87
N ARG A 267 4.41 11.34 -9.60
CA ARG A 267 4.81 12.67 -10.04
C ARG A 267 4.76 12.80 -11.56
N ASP A 268 5.52 11.96 -12.25
CA ASP A 268 5.84 12.17 -13.67
C ASP A 268 4.82 11.47 -14.60
N ASP A 269 4.16 10.42 -14.14
CA ASP A 269 3.16 9.63 -14.88
C ASP A 269 1.72 10.10 -14.68
N PHE A 270 1.41 10.84 -13.61
CA PHE A 270 0.04 11.28 -13.32
C PHE A 270 -0.07 12.75 -12.92
N ILE A 271 0.62 13.18 -11.86
CA ILE A 271 0.36 14.49 -11.24
C ILE A 271 0.83 15.65 -12.14
N LEU A 272 2.09 15.66 -12.55
CA LEU A 272 2.66 16.77 -13.34
C LEU A 272 2.00 16.91 -14.71
N PRO A 273 1.80 15.84 -15.51
CA PRO A 273 1.13 15.98 -16.81
C PRO A 273 -0.25 16.65 -16.70
N ILE A 274 -1.06 16.23 -15.71
CA ILE A 274 -2.41 16.78 -15.51
C ILE A 274 -2.36 18.19 -14.91
N LEU A 275 -1.43 18.49 -14.00
CA LEU A 275 -1.28 19.85 -13.48
C LEU A 275 -0.88 20.82 -14.59
N ASN A 276 0.08 20.45 -15.44
CA ASN A 276 0.49 21.29 -16.58
C ASN A 276 -0.69 21.51 -17.54
N ALA A 277 -1.40 20.45 -17.88
CA ALA A 277 -2.61 20.50 -18.69
C ALA A 277 -3.70 21.46 -18.17
N TRP A 278 -3.82 21.59 -16.85
CA TRP A 278 -4.90 22.34 -16.20
C TRP A 278 -4.49 23.72 -15.68
N THR A 279 -3.18 24.03 -15.65
CA THR A 279 -2.63 25.24 -15.04
C THR A 279 -1.64 25.96 -15.97
N GLY A 280 -1.51 27.28 -15.82
CA GLY A 280 -0.53 28.06 -16.56
C GLY A 280 -0.86 28.31 -18.05
N PRO A 281 0.10 28.79 -18.84
CA PRO A 281 -0.08 29.08 -20.27
C PRO A 281 0.01 27.84 -21.17
N CYS A 282 0.25 26.66 -20.60
CA CYS A 282 0.62 25.43 -21.31
C CYS A 282 -0.49 24.38 -21.16
N GLN A 283 -1.72 24.87 -21.36
CA GLN A 283 -2.95 24.09 -21.29
C GLN A 283 -3.14 23.32 -22.59
N PHE A 284 -3.94 22.25 -22.57
CA PHE A 284 -4.41 21.59 -23.79
C PHE A 284 -5.37 22.50 -24.59
N ASP A 285 -4.84 23.47 -25.30
CA ASP A 285 -5.62 24.40 -26.13
C ASP A 285 -5.26 24.32 -27.63
N GLY A 286 -4.35 23.41 -27.98
CA GLY A 286 -3.84 23.19 -29.32
C GLY A 286 -2.73 24.17 -29.71
N VAL A 287 -2.16 24.90 -28.75
CA VAL A 287 -1.13 25.92 -28.99
C VAL A 287 0.14 25.58 -28.22
N CYS A 288 1.14 25.08 -28.93
CA CYS A 288 2.47 24.85 -28.36
C CYS A 288 3.15 26.16 -27.88
N VAL A 289 3.36 26.28 -26.57
CA VAL A 289 4.11 27.35 -25.89
C VAL A 289 5.44 26.81 -25.34
N THR A 290 6.54 27.56 -25.47
CA THR A 290 7.89 27.11 -25.06
C THR A 290 8.48 27.88 -23.89
N GLU A 291 7.77 28.88 -23.35
CA GLU A 291 8.20 29.71 -22.21
C GLU A 291 7.05 29.87 -21.20
N GLY A 292 7.37 29.89 -19.90
CA GLY A 292 6.39 30.11 -18.84
C GLY A 292 5.66 28.86 -18.33
N CYS A 293 6.09 27.68 -18.77
CA CYS A 293 5.57 26.39 -18.29
C CYS A 293 6.39 25.83 -17.13
N ALA A 294 5.75 25.09 -16.22
CA ALA A 294 6.44 24.31 -15.19
C ALA A 294 7.07 23.02 -15.75
N ALA A 295 6.53 22.47 -16.83
CA ALA A 295 7.13 21.44 -17.69
C ALA A 295 6.82 21.73 -19.18
N PRO A 296 7.45 21.06 -20.16
CA PRO A 296 7.16 21.30 -21.58
C PRO A 296 5.66 21.29 -21.88
N ASP A 297 5.21 22.23 -22.70
CA ASP A 297 3.80 22.34 -23.07
C ASP A 297 3.31 21.06 -23.75
N PRO A 298 2.19 20.47 -23.28
CA PRO A 298 1.66 19.25 -23.83
C PRO A 298 1.38 19.30 -25.34
N ASP A 299 0.98 20.45 -25.89
CA ASP A 299 0.69 20.62 -27.31
C ASP A 299 1.97 20.69 -28.18
N CYS A 300 3.16 20.77 -27.56
CA CYS A 300 4.44 20.74 -28.27
C CYS A 300 4.97 19.32 -28.51
N ASP A 301 4.42 18.30 -27.85
CA ASP A 301 4.89 16.91 -27.91
C ASP A 301 3.73 15.96 -28.23
N PRO A 302 3.77 15.20 -29.34
CA PRO A 302 2.70 14.29 -29.72
C PRO A 302 2.47 13.14 -28.73
N CYS A 303 3.28 13.01 -27.68
CA CYS A 303 3.25 11.92 -26.71
C CYS A 303 2.59 12.26 -25.37
N GLN A 304 1.89 13.38 -25.28
CA GLN A 304 1.28 13.90 -24.05
C GLN A 304 -0.22 13.62 -24.02
N PRO A 305 -0.88 13.76 -22.84
CA PRO A 305 -2.30 13.39 -22.65
C PRO A 305 -3.33 14.23 -23.45
N ASP A 306 -3.33 14.17 -24.78
CA ASP A 306 -4.11 14.96 -25.73
C ASP A 306 -5.39 14.26 -26.27
N ALA A 307 -5.77 13.12 -25.68
CA ALA A 307 -6.81 12.20 -26.11
C ALA A 307 -6.51 11.42 -27.42
N PHE A 308 -5.27 11.47 -27.92
CA PHE A 308 -4.82 10.73 -29.10
C PHE A 308 -3.62 9.83 -28.77
N CYS A 309 -3.86 8.52 -28.74
CA CYS A 309 -2.77 7.56 -28.58
C CYS A 309 -1.67 7.69 -29.66
N ALA A 310 -0.49 8.13 -29.24
CA ALA A 310 0.74 8.15 -29.99
C ALA A 310 1.66 6.97 -29.61
N ARG A 311 2.12 6.26 -30.65
CA ARG A 311 3.12 5.19 -30.51
C ARG A 311 4.52 5.73 -30.75
N GLY A 312 5.53 5.17 -30.06
CA GLY A 312 6.93 5.60 -30.14
C GLY A 312 7.35 6.69 -29.15
N CYS A 313 6.58 6.87 -28.08
CA CYS A 313 6.86 7.86 -27.04
C CYS A 313 7.98 7.39 -26.09
N PRO A 314 8.88 8.30 -25.64
CA PRO A 314 9.92 7.95 -24.67
C PRO A 314 9.36 7.47 -23.33
N GLN A 315 8.17 7.95 -22.96
CA GLN A 315 7.36 7.54 -21.83
C GLN A 315 5.98 7.09 -22.35
N LEU A 316 5.23 6.31 -21.56
CA LEU A 316 3.92 5.81 -21.97
C LEU A 316 2.91 6.94 -22.10
N ASP A 317 2.40 7.15 -23.32
CA ASP A 317 1.25 8.03 -23.55
C ASP A 317 0.02 7.51 -22.79
N LEU A 318 -0.55 8.37 -21.95
CA LEU A 318 -1.67 8.05 -21.06
C LEU A 318 -2.97 7.78 -21.83
N ASP A 319 -3.12 8.31 -23.04
CA ASP A 319 -4.29 8.10 -23.91
C ASP A 319 -4.21 6.82 -24.73
N CYS A 320 -3.05 6.16 -24.74
CA CYS A 320 -2.92 4.83 -25.30
C CYS A 320 -3.63 3.78 -24.44
N PRO A 321 -4.32 2.80 -25.07
CA PRO A 321 -4.86 1.64 -24.37
C PRO A 321 -3.81 1.03 -23.46
N VAL A 322 -4.25 0.52 -22.31
CA VAL A 322 -3.39 -0.15 -21.34
C VAL A 322 -2.60 -1.27 -22.04
N ALA A 323 -1.28 -1.12 -22.01
CA ALA A 323 -0.32 -2.12 -22.45
C ALA A 323 -0.21 -3.24 -21.39
N GLY A 324 0.43 -4.37 -21.72
CA GLY A 324 0.59 -5.51 -20.82
C GLY A 324 1.41 -5.17 -19.56
N PHE A 325 1.01 -5.77 -18.44
CA PHE A 325 1.71 -5.74 -17.15
C PHE A 325 2.92 -6.68 -17.13
N ALA A 326 3.73 -6.61 -16.07
CA ALA A 326 4.85 -7.53 -15.88
C ALA A 326 4.42 -9.01 -16.05
N GLY A 327 5.08 -9.72 -16.96
CA GLY A 327 4.78 -11.11 -17.31
C GLY A 327 3.76 -11.30 -18.45
N ASP A 328 3.04 -10.26 -18.87
CA ASP A 328 2.10 -10.35 -20.00
C ASP A 328 2.85 -10.54 -21.33
N PRO A 329 2.29 -11.28 -22.30
CA PRO A 329 2.92 -11.51 -23.59
C PRO A 329 3.04 -10.22 -24.40
N CYS A 330 4.18 -10.04 -25.07
CA CYS A 330 4.47 -8.88 -25.91
C CYS A 330 5.17 -9.26 -27.22
N ASN A 331 4.99 -8.46 -28.26
CA ASN A 331 5.73 -8.59 -29.52
C ASN A 331 6.90 -7.59 -29.58
N ASP A 332 6.62 -6.36 -29.14
CA ASP A 332 7.57 -5.24 -29.05
C ASP A 332 7.36 -4.43 -27.76
N ASN A 333 8.19 -3.40 -27.58
CA ASN A 333 8.18 -2.58 -26.36
C ASN A 333 6.88 -1.80 -26.17
N ASP A 334 6.14 -1.47 -27.24
CA ASP A 334 4.92 -0.68 -27.12
C ASP A 334 3.74 -1.51 -26.61
N ASP A 335 3.87 -2.84 -26.65
CA ASP A 335 2.91 -3.77 -26.03
C ASP A 335 3.05 -3.80 -24.49
N CYS A 336 4.05 -3.14 -23.90
CA CYS A 336 4.34 -3.16 -22.46
C CYS A 336 4.20 -1.79 -21.79
N GLU A 337 3.57 -1.74 -20.62
CA GLU A 337 3.48 -0.51 -19.82
C GLU A 337 4.87 0.05 -19.50
N SER A 338 5.79 -0.84 -19.14
CA SER A 338 7.19 -0.53 -18.85
C SER A 338 8.00 -0.08 -20.07
N ARG A 339 7.42 -0.11 -21.27
CA ARG A 339 8.11 0.01 -22.56
C ARG A 339 9.27 -0.97 -22.73
N PHE A 340 9.19 -2.12 -22.07
CA PHE A 340 10.30 -3.06 -22.00
C PHE A 340 9.80 -4.49 -22.17
N CYS A 341 9.89 -4.96 -23.41
CA CYS A 341 9.57 -6.32 -23.82
C CYS A 341 10.86 -7.15 -23.89
N VAL A 342 10.96 -8.21 -23.11
CA VAL A 342 12.16 -9.05 -23.02
C VAL A 342 11.87 -10.48 -23.46
N ALA A 343 12.89 -11.14 -24.00
CA ALA A 343 12.83 -12.55 -24.31
C ALA A 343 13.09 -13.39 -23.04
N ALA A 344 12.46 -14.54 -22.93
CA ALA A 344 12.70 -15.46 -21.82
C ALA A 344 14.12 -16.05 -21.87
N LEU A 345 14.72 -16.26 -20.70
CA LEU A 345 16.10 -16.80 -20.59
C LEU A 345 16.18 -18.28 -20.96
N ASP A 346 15.14 -19.03 -20.64
CA ASP A 346 14.99 -20.46 -20.91
C ASP A 346 14.43 -20.73 -22.31
N ASP A 347 13.65 -19.80 -22.87
CA ASP A 347 13.18 -19.88 -24.25
C ASP A 347 13.02 -18.51 -24.94
N PRO A 348 13.97 -18.08 -25.78
CA PRO A 348 13.97 -16.74 -26.36
C PRO A 348 12.84 -16.49 -27.38
N ARG A 349 12.06 -17.53 -27.73
CA ARG A 349 10.87 -17.40 -28.58
C ARG A 349 9.66 -16.89 -27.80
N ILE A 350 9.68 -16.98 -26.48
CA ILE A 350 8.68 -16.37 -25.61
C ILE A 350 9.18 -14.98 -25.25
N LYS A 351 8.29 -14.00 -25.37
CA LYS A 351 8.54 -12.63 -24.94
C LYS A 351 7.43 -12.18 -24.00
N TYR A 352 7.81 -11.38 -23.02
CA TYR A 352 6.89 -10.82 -22.04
C TYR A 352 7.35 -9.45 -21.56
N CYS A 353 6.41 -8.69 -21.02
CA CYS A 353 6.66 -7.39 -20.43
C CYS A 353 7.45 -7.52 -19.13
N SER A 354 8.47 -6.68 -18.97
CA SER A 354 9.42 -6.72 -17.88
C SER A 354 9.86 -5.30 -17.50
N SER A 355 10.72 -5.13 -16.51
CA SER A 355 11.36 -3.87 -16.14
C SER A 355 12.88 -4.02 -16.18
N ARG A 356 13.59 -2.89 -16.30
CA ARG A 356 15.04 -2.85 -16.06
C ARG A 356 15.30 -3.01 -14.57
N CYS A 357 16.46 -3.55 -14.24
CA CYS A 357 16.87 -3.72 -12.86
C CYS A 357 18.38 -3.54 -12.72
N ASP A 358 18.82 -3.30 -11.50
CA ASP A 358 20.21 -3.30 -11.09
C ASP A 358 20.48 -4.59 -10.28
N PRO A 359 21.40 -5.46 -10.76
CA PRO A 359 21.74 -6.69 -10.07
C PRO A 359 22.43 -6.48 -8.70
N ASP A 360 22.94 -5.28 -8.43
CA ASP A 360 23.58 -4.93 -7.17
C ASP A 360 22.60 -4.41 -6.10
N GLU A 361 21.35 -4.14 -6.48
CA GLU A 361 20.28 -3.61 -5.60
C GLU A 361 19.23 -4.69 -5.22
N PRO A 362 18.42 -4.48 -4.16
CA PRO A 362 17.39 -5.44 -3.73
C PRO A 362 16.32 -5.71 -4.79
N ILE A 363 16.10 -6.98 -5.14
CA ILE A 363 15.17 -7.38 -6.22
C ILE A 363 13.69 -7.10 -5.90
N ALA A 364 13.30 -7.20 -4.61
CA ALA A 364 11.91 -7.04 -4.16
C ALA A 364 11.35 -5.63 -4.41
N GLU A 365 12.23 -4.65 -4.68
CA GLU A 365 11.88 -3.26 -4.91
C GLU A 365 11.97 -2.87 -6.40
N GLN A 366 12.40 -3.80 -7.27
CA GLN A 366 12.70 -3.53 -8.68
C GLN A 366 11.93 -4.40 -9.67
N CYS A 367 11.61 -5.64 -9.29
CA CYS A 367 10.87 -6.56 -10.15
C CYS A 367 9.46 -6.79 -9.62
N ASP A 368 8.47 -6.27 -10.36
CA ASP A 368 7.07 -6.51 -10.05
C ASP A 368 6.70 -7.99 -10.24
N PRO A 369 5.97 -8.61 -9.29
CA PRO A 369 5.44 -9.96 -9.46
C PRO A 369 4.62 -10.07 -10.76
N PRO A 370 4.70 -11.21 -11.49
CA PRO A 370 5.30 -12.49 -11.09
C PRO A 370 6.82 -12.60 -11.33
N LEU A 371 7.48 -11.53 -11.79
CA LEU A 371 8.92 -11.51 -11.99
C LEU A 371 9.63 -11.37 -10.63
N GLY A 372 10.88 -11.83 -10.54
CA GLY A 372 11.58 -11.82 -9.26
C GLY A 372 13.07 -12.13 -9.34
N ARG A 373 13.66 -11.97 -10.52
CA ARG A 373 15.09 -12.20 -10.75
C ARG A 373 15.64 -11.12 -11.66
N CYS A 374 16.68 -10.40 -11.23
CA CYS A 374 17.41 -9.48 -12.09
C CYS A 374 18.56 -10.20 -12.79
N VAL A 375 18.61 -10.18 -14.12
CA VAL A 375 19.69 -10.82 -14.90
C VAL A 375 20.04 -9.96 -16.11
N ALA A 376 21.34 -9.76 -16.36
CA ALA A 376 21.83 -9.30 -17.64
C ALA A 376 21.89 -10.49 -18.62
N ALA A 377 21.03 -10.48 -19.64
CA ALA A 377 21.22 -11.37 -20.78
C ALA A 377 22.53 -11.00 -21.50
N ASP A 378 23.24 -11.96 -22.10
CA ASP A 378 24.58 -11.74 -22.68
C ASP A 378 24.61 -10.53 -23.64
N GLY A 379 25.27 -9.45 -23.20
CA GLY A 379 25.42 -8.20 -23.97
C GLY A 379 24.23 -7.23 -23.92
N GLY A 380 23.17 -7.54 -23.16
CA GLY A 380 22.01 -6.67 -22.92
C GLY A 380 22.03 -5.99 -21.55
N GLU A 381 21.15 -5.00 -21.38
CA GLU A 381 20.93 -4.40 -20.07
C GLU A 381 20.19 -5.36 -19.13
N PRO A 382 20.44 -5.30 -17.80
CA PRO A 382 19.80 -6.19 -16.86
C PRO A 382 18.28 -5.97 -16.78
N ALA A 383 17.56 -7.09 -16.74
CA ALA A 383 16.11 -7.13 -16.82
C ALA A 383 15.51 -8.07 -15.76
N CYS A 384 14.26 -7.80 -15.41
CA CYS A 384 13.47 -8.67 -14.55
C CYS A 384 12.97 -9.90 -15.31
N HIS A 385 13.21 -11.08 -14.74
CA HIS A 385 12.82 -12.36 -15.31
C HIS A 385 12.07 -13.21 -14.27
N TYR A 386 11.38 -14.24 -14.75
CA TYR A 386 10.80 -15.27 -13.91
C TYR A 386 11.88 -15.95 -13.05
N THR A 387 11.53 -16.28 -11.81
CA THR A 387 12.40 -17.03 -10.88
C THR A 387 12.43 -18.53 -11.17
N GLY A 388 11.38 -19.04 -11.83
CA GLY A 388 11.23 -20.43 -12.28
C GLY A 388 11.27 -20.56 -13.80
N ILE A 389 10.74 -21.68 -14.30
CA ILE A 389 10.52 -21.89 -15.74
C ILE A 389 9.48 -20.88 -16.21
N THR A 390 9.74 -20.23 -17.34
CA THR A 390 8.84 -19.21 -17.90
C THR A 390 7.51 -19.88 -18.28
N PRO A 391 6.34 -19.30 -17.92
CA PRO A 391 5.05 -19.82 -18.34
C PRO A 391 4.99 -20.11 -19.85
N GLY A 392 4.53 -21.31 -20.21
CA GLY A 392 4.45 -21.80 -21.58
C GLY A 392 5.76 -22.23 -22.24
N ALA A 393 6.90 -22.14 -21.55
CA ALA A 393 8.17 -22.71 -22.00
C ALA A 393 8.21 -24.24 -21.80
N GLN A 394 9.18 -24.90 -22.42
CA GLN A 394 9.40 -26.34 -22.25
C GLN A 394 9.57 -26.69 -20.76
N GLY A 395 8.76 -27.62 -20.26
CA GLY A 395 8.76 -28.05 -18.86
C GLY A 395 7.98 -27.15 -17.90
N ALA A 396 7.36 -26.07 -18.38
CA ALA A 396 6.41 -25.28 -17.58
C ALA A 396 5.14 -26.06 -17.32
N ASP A 397 4.49 -25.82 -16.18
CA ASP A 397 3.22 -26.46 -15.84
C ASP A 397 2.13 -26.08 -16.88
N CYS A 398 1.30 -27.05 -17.26
CA CYS A 398 0.17 -26.84 -18.15
C CYS A 398 -1.00 -27.78 -17.85
N THR A 399 -2.20 -27.32 -18.22
CA THR A 399 -3.44 -28.12 -18.20
C THR A 399 -3.83 -28.62 -19.58
N ASP A 400 -3.56 -27.82 -20.63
CA ASP A 400 -3.73 -28.19 -22.01
C ASP A 400 -2.71 -27.48 -22.92
N GLY A 401 -2.71 -27.83 -24.21
CA GLY A 401 -1.73 -27.32 -25.16
C GLY A 401 -1.78 -25.81 -25.40
N SER A 402 -2.89 -25.13 -25.09
CA SER A 402 -3.03 -23.68 -25.31
C SER A 402 -2.16 -22.83 -24.38
N GLU A 403 -1.78 -23.39 -23.23
CA GLU A 403 -0.88 -22.76 -22.26
C GLU A 403 0.60 -22.89 -22.67
N CYS A 404 0.88 -23.75 -23.64
CA CYS A 404 2.23 -24.04 -24.12
C CYS A 404 2.51 -23.32 -25.42
N ARG A 405 3.67 -22.65 -25.53
CA ARG A 405 4.11 -22.06 -26.81
C ARG A 405 4.17 -23.12 -27.92
N SER A 406 4.54 -24.35 -27.58
CA SER A 406 4.56 -25.48 -28.52
C SER A 406 3.17 -25.94 -28.97
N GLY A 407 2.09 -25.50 -28.30
CA GLY A 407 0.76 -26.04 -28.52
C GLY A 407 0.53 -27.45 -27.95
N ALA A 408 1.49 -27.99 -27.19
CA ALA A 408 1.45 -29.37 -26.69
C ALA A 408 1.78 -29.45 -25.19
N CYS A 409 0.86 -30.06 -24.44
CA CYS A 409 0.97 -30.34 -23.03
C CYS A 409 1.00 -31.87 -22.83
N ASP A 410 1.98 -32.37 -22.09
CA ASP A 410 2.06 -33.78 -21.72
C ASP A 410 1.00 -34.08 -20.65
N PRO A 411 -0.04 -34.88 -20.94
CA PRO A 411 -1.15 -35.11 -20.03
C PRO A 411 -0.77 -35.98 -18.83
N ASP A 412 0.31 -36.78 -18.94
CA ASP A 412 0.75 -37.66 -17.85
C ASP A 412 1.56 -36.89 -16.79
N HIS A 413 2.22 -35.81 -17.22
CA HIS A 413 3.13 -35.03 -16.37
C HIS A 413 2.64 -33.59 -16.10
N GLY A 414 1.68 -33.09 -16.87
CA GLY A 414 1.15 -31.73 -16.75
C GLY A 414 2.17 -30.65 -17.10
N ILE A 415 3.03 -30.91 -18.10
CA ILE A 415 4.11 -29.98 -18.50
C ILE A 415 4.16 -29.74 -20.00
N CYS A 416 4.58 -28.55 -20.40
CA CYS A 416 4.71 -28.17 -21.79
C CYS A 416 5.84 -28.94 -22.48
N VAL A 417 5.55 -29.48 -23.66
CA VAL A 417 6.47 -30.32 -24.43
C VAL A 417 6.61 -29.86 -25.89
N GLU A 418 7.80 -29.94 -26.45
CA GLU A 418 8.05 -29.61 -27.87
C GLU A 418 7.38 -30.61 -28.81
N GLN A 419 6.84 -30.11 -29.92
CA GLN A 419 6.30 -30.98 -30.97
C GLN A 419 7.43 -31.67 -31.74
N CYS A 420 7.14 -32.87 -32.26
CA CYS A 420 8.10 -33.69 -33.00
C CYS A 420 7.44 -34.37 -34.21
N GLY A 421 8.25 -34.91 -35.13
CA GLY A 421 7.77 -35.64 -36.30
C GLY A 421 8.19 -35.00 -37.63
N ASP A 422 7.45 -35.29 -38.70
CA ASP A 422 7.85 -34.94 -40.07
C ASP A 422 7.92 -33.42 -40.26
N GLY A 423 9.13 -32.90 -40.49
CA GLY A 423 9.38 -31.47 -40.68
C GLY A 423 9.62 -30.68 -39.38
N LEU A 424 9.63 -31.35 -38.22
CA LEU A 424 9.94 -30.77 -36.92
C LEU A 424 11.27 -31.31 -36.37
N PRO A 425 11.90 -30.64 -35.39
CA PRO A 425 13.10 -31.13 -34.74
C PRO A 425 12.92 -32.51 -34.09
N GLU A 426 14.00 -33.30 -34.04
CA GLU A 426 14.02 -34.53 -33.25
C GLU A 426 13.98 -34.22 -31.75
N CYS A 427 13.39 -35.14 -30.98
CA CYS A 427 13.29 -34.96 -29.54
C CYS A 427 14.66 -34.93 -28.85
N PRO A 428 14.83 -34.08 -27.81
CA PRO A 428 16.03 -34.07 -27.00
C PRO A 428 16.35 -35.44 -26.39
N GLU A 429 17.63 -35.66 -26.08
CA GLU A 429 18.08 -36.92 -25.46
C GLU A 429 17.29 -37.19 -24.16
N GLY A 430 16.70 -38.39 -24.05
CA GLY A 430 15.85 -38.78 -22.93
C GLY A 430 14.34 -38.60 -23.14
N TYR A 431 13.91 -38.04 -24.29
CA TYR A 431 12.51 -37.89 -24.66
C TYR A 431 12.13 -38.80 -25.84
N SER A 432 10.88 -39.28 -25.88
CA SER A 432 10.32 -40.08 -26.97
C SER A 432 9.25 -39.30 -27.74
N CYS A 433 9.25 -39.40 -29.07
CA CYS A 433 8.25 -38.75 -29.91
C CYS A 433 6.96 -39.58 -29.93
N GLU A 434 6.00 -39.20 -29.10
CA GLU A 434 4.73 -39.92 -28.92
C GLU A 434 3.57 -39.19 -29.59
N SER A 435 2.52 -39.94 -29.95
CA SER A 435 1.32 -39.39 -30.61
C SER A 435 0.22 -39.09 -29.61
N PHE A 436 -0.33 -37.88 -29.69
CA PHE A 436 -1.40 -37.37 -28.83
C PHE A 436 -2.75 -37.34 -29.57
N GLY A 437 -3.83 -37.15 -28.82
CA GLY A 437 -5.15 -36.89 -29.39
C GLY A 437 -5.14 -35.71 -30.36
N GLY A 438 -5.83 -35.83 -31.50
CA GLY A 438 -5.88 -34.78 -32.52
C GLY A 438 -4.75 -34.81 -33.55
N GLY A 439 -3.85 -35.80 -33.53
CA GLY A 439 -2.81 -36.00 -34.55
C GLY A 439 -1.53 -35.20 -34.33
N VAL A 440 -1.41 -34.51 -33.19
CA VAL A 440 -0.17 -33.85 -32.75
C VAL A 440 0.79 -34.90 -32.19
N LYS A 441 2.08 -34.79 -32.52
CA LYS A 441 3.15 -35.58 -31.91
C LYS A 441 4.04 -34.65 -31.10
N ALA A 442 4.43 -35.07 -29.90
CA ALA A 442 5.30 -34.28 -29.03
C ALA A 442 6.29 -35.15 -28.24
N CYS A 443 7.33 -34.52 -27.74
CA CYS A 443 8.40 -35.16 -27.00
C CYS A 443 7.98 -35.41 -25.56
N THR A 444 7.63 -36.64 -25.21
CA THR A 444 7.22 -37.02 -23.85
C THR A 444 8.38 -37.57 -23.04
N ILE A 445 8.25 -37.48 -21.72
CA ILE A 445 9.11 -38.18 -20.77
C ILE A 445 8.59 -39.62 -20.65
N PRO A 446 9.45 -40.66 -20.79
CA PRO A 446 9.03 -42.04 -20.58
C PRO A 446 8.49 -42.26 -19.16
N PRO A 447 7.51 -43.16 -18.95
CA PRO A 447 6.87 -43.39 -17.64
C PRO A 447 7.83 -43.74 -16.48
N ASP A 448 9.01 -44.28 -16.80
CA ASP A 448 10.06 -44.69 -15.85
C ASP A 448 11.29 -43.75 -15.86
N GLY A 449 11.25 -42.63 -16.58
CA GLY A 449 12.38 -41.72 -16.78
C GLY A 449 12.34 -40.48 -15.87
N CYS A 450 13.49 -40.08 -15.33
CA CYS A 450 13.68 -38.73 -14.78
C CYS A 450 14.18 -37.81 -15.91
N GLY A 451 13.31 -36.96 -16.46
CA GLY A 451 13.74 -35.91 -17.39
C GLY A 451 14.73 -34.96 -16.70
N CYS A 452 15.88 -34.70 -17.34
CA CYS A 452 16.88 -33.78 -16.78
C CYS A 452 16.41 -32.33 -16.96
N ALA A 453 15.85 -31.74 -15.91
CA ALA A 453 15.80 -30.29 -15.77
C ALA A 453 17.24 -29.79 -15.56
N ALA A 454 17.84 -29.17 -16.59
CA ALA A 454 19.14 -28.52 -16.45
C ALA A 454 18.98 -27.23 -15.61
N GLY A 455 19.02 -27.37 -14.28
CA GLY A 455 19.08 -26.28 -13.31
C GLY A 455 19.90 -26.72 -12.12
N ALA A 456 21.10 -26.16 -11.97
CA ALA A 456 22.06 -26.51 -10.94
C ALA A 456 21.46 -26.47 -9.53
N ARG A 457 21.39 -27.62 -8.85
CA ARG A 457 21.36 -27.69 -7.38
C ARG A 457 22.29 -28.81 -6.89
N GLY A 458 23.08 -28.44 -5.89
CA GLY A 458 24.14 -29.25 -5.31
C GLY A 458 23.63 -30.53 -4.66
N ARG A 459 24.54 -31.50 -4.66
CA ARG A 459 24.48 -32.80 -3.98
C ARG A 459 23.78 -32.73 -2.61
N ALA A 460 22.65 -33.43 -2.49
CA ALA A 460 22.24 -34.03 -1.22
C ALA A 460 22.67 -35.51 -1.26
N ALA A 461 23.56 -35.86 -0.34
CA ALA A 461 24.11 -37.21 -0.21
C ALA A 461 23.01 -38.21 0.21
N ASN A 462 22.95 -39.34 -0.51
CA ASN A 462 22.20 -40.52 -0.10
C ASN A 462 22.97 -41.25 1.02
N PRO A 463 22.39 -41.49 2.22
CA PRO A 463 23.13 -42.02 3.36
C PRO A 463 23.21 -43.56 3.46
N TRP A 464 23.01 -44.32 2.38
CA TRP A 464 22.92 -45.79 2.46
C TRP A 464 23.73 -46.56 1.41
N GLY A 465 24.97 -46.16 1.17
CA GLY A 465 25.88 -46.97 0.37
C GLY A 465 27.33 -46.75 0.79
N LEU A 466 27.85 -47.66 1.62
CA LEU A 466 29.24 -48.13 1.71
C LEU A 466 29.55 -48.65 3.13
N VAL A 467 28.95 -49.80 3.46
CA VAL A 467 29.53 -50.72 4.46
C VAL A 467 30.53 -51.59 3.71
N GLY A 468 31.82 -51.40 3.97
CA GLY A 468 32.84 -52.30 3.41
C GLY A 468 34.28 -51.81 3.54
N LEU A 469 34.95 -52.32 4.58
CA LEU A 469 36.41 -52.59 4.65
C LEU A 469 37.38 -51.41 4.87
N ALA A 470 37.73 -51.20 6.15
CA ALA A 470 39.12 -50.90 6.55
C ALA A 470 39.32 -51.14 8.06
N LEU A 471 39.24 -52.40 8.51
CA LEU A 471 39.89 -52.82 9.76
C LEU A 471 41.28 -53.32 9.39
N LEU A 472 42.33 -52.60 9.80
CA LEU A 472 43.60 -53.17 10.26
C LEU A 472 44.59 -52.07 10.67
N GLY A 473 44.84 -52.00 11.98
CA GLY A 473 46.18 -51.78 12.53
C GLY A 473 46.51 -50.35 12.93
N PHE A 474 46.31 -49.99 14.20
CA PHE A 474 47.28 -49.20 14.95
C PHE A 474 47.00 -49.26 16.46
N PHE A 475 47.28 -50.40 17.10
CA PHE A 475 47.54 -50.43 18.55
C PHE A 475 48.75 -51.32 18.82
N ALA A 476 49.93 -50.76 18.55
CA ALA A 476 51.18 -51.24 19.10
C ALA A 476 51.85 -50.07 19.83
N LEU A 477 51.85 -50.15 21.16
CA LEU A 477 52.97 -49.85 22.07
C LEU A 477 52.47 -49.20 23.37
N ARG A 478 52.37 -50.00 24.43
CA ARG A 478 53.26 -49.82 25.61
C ARG A 478 53.20 -51.04 26.55
N ARG A 479 54.28 -51.83 26.48
CA ARG A 479 55.11 -52.37 27.59
C ARG A 479 54.36 -53.16 28.71
N ARG A 480 54.48 -54.50 28.74
CA ARG A 480 55.53 -55.36 29.41
C ARG A 480 55.37 -55.44 30.96
N PRO A 481 55.89 -56.48 31.69
CA PRO A 481 56.68 -57.67 31.30
C PRO A 481 56.38 -59.01 32.05
N ARG A 482 57.05 -60.12 31.60
CA ARG A 482 57.61 -61.29 32.37
C ARG A 482 56.58 -62.19 33.13
N ALA A 483 56.61 -63.53 33.13
CA ALA A 483 57.69 -64.51 33.18
C ALA A 483 57.19 -66.00 33.13
N ARG A 484 58.02 -66.90 32.56
CA ARG A 484 58.37 -68.30 32.97
C ARG A 484 57.41 -69.51 32.87
N HIS A 485 58.12 -70.64 32.63
CA HIS A 485 57.77 -72.09 32.60
C HIS A 485 57.20 -72.59 31.25
N SER A 486 57.83 -73.51 30.51
CA SER A 486 58.88 -74.51 30.80
C SER A 486 59.73 -74.76 29.56
#